data_AF-A0A6L6QEE0-F1
#
_entry.id   AF-A0A6L6QEE0-F1
#
_cell.length_a   1.000
_cell.length_b   1.000
_cell.length_c   1.000
_cell.angle_alpha   90.00
_cell.angle_beta   90.00
_cell.angle_gamma   90.00
#
_symmetry.space_group_name_H-M   'P 1'
#
loop_
_entity.id
_entity.type
_entity.pdbx_description
1 polymer ?
#
loop_
_entity_poly.entity_id
_entity_poly.type
_entity_poly.pdbx_seq_one_letter_code
_entity_poly.pdbx_strand_id
1 'polypeptide(L)'
;MSGGFGTVIPLEDTFLRRVVLLKVMQDSANNEQLQNEVKGLCKARSRHVVEVYDVIKNEKGGITGIVLERLRGRDFLDFHEEAGSNPQLYIKILYQLACALRDLHAVGIIHRDLKLDNFKESVAGIVKLFDFGISSPDGGYKTKENKGTLTYAAPELYVAGATITPEMDIYALGVCAWALAHSKFPAQLLERPPQTSGRAPSISAVMPNVHAHVDGLHQEVVDILDACLDPNPRNRPTAKKISSLLALHLSRNKHRGLFVQGMTRVFELSAAHTSVTLKIGVLGQLKVNYDGLRFTVAEVDGSVSINNVPAEVGHVLHDSCVIGFGEAALGASRQWVTFFSSHPEVVL
;
A
#
# COMPACT_ATOMS: atom_id res chain seq x y z
N MET A 1 -20.88 -16.94 11.24
CA MET A 1 -20.01 -17.99 10.66
C MET A 1 -19.21 -18.61 11.79
N SER A 2 -19.20 -19.94 11.91
CA SER A 2 -18.40 -20.66 12.89
C SER A 2 -17.03 -20.99 12.28
N GLY A 3 -16.08 -20.06 12.40
CA GLY A 3 -14.65 -20.33 12.23
C GLY A 3 -13.98 -20.49 13.59
N GLY A 4 -12.78 -21.05 13.66
CA GLY A 4 -12.03 -21.34 14.90
C GLY A 4 -11.60 -20.13 15.75
N PHE A 5 -12.33 -19.01 15.71
CA PHE A 5 -12.00 -17.67 16.21
C PHE A 5 -13.03 -17.11 17.22
N GLY A 6 -13.98 -17.93 17.67
CA GLY A 6 -15.11 -17.49 18.51
C GLY A 6 -16.35 -17.18 17.68
N THR A 7 -17.48 -17.05 18.37
CA THR A 7 -18.78 -16.81 17.73
C THR A 7 -18.94 -15.34 17.39
N VAL A 8 -19.19 -15.01 16.12
CA VAL A 8 -19.54 -13.65 15.68
C VAL A 8 -21.05 -13.53 15.49
N ILE A 9 -21.67 -12.59 16.21
CA ILE A 9 -23.12 -12.42 16.29
C ILE A 9 -23.48 -10.99 15.83
N PRO A 10 -24.39 -10.80 14.86
CA PRO A 10 -24.92 -9.47 14.56
C PRO A 10 -25.84 -9.01 15.69
N LEU A 11 -25.64 -7.77 16.17
CA LEU A 11 -26.48 -7.14 17.19
C LEU A 11 -27.04 -5.81 16.66
N GLU A 12 -28.24 -5.45 17.10
CA GLU A 12 -28.80 -4.12 16.85
C GLU A 12 -28.45 -3.19 18.00
N ASP A 13 -27.71 -2.12 17.69
CA ASP A 13 -27.55 -0.97 18.58
C ASP A 13 -28.89 -0.21 18.58
N THR A 14 -29.67 -0.38 19.64
CA THR A 14 -31.05 0.14 19.74
C THR A 14 -31.11 1.65 19.86
N PHE A 15 -30.02 2.29 20.30
CA PHE A 15 -29.94 3.75 20.42
C PHE A 15 -29.57 4.38 19.07
N LEU A 16 -28.47 3.93 18.46
CA LEU A 16 -28.00 4.46 17.17
C LEU A 16 -28.71 3.84 15.95
N ARG A 17 -29.58 2.85 16.17
CA ARG A 17 -30.35 2.12 15.15
C ARG A 17 -29.48 1.60 14.01
N ARG A 18 -28.37 0.95 14.38
CA ARG A 18 -27.42 0.34 13.44
C ARG A 18 -27.11 -1.10 13.83
N VAL A 19 -26.74 -1.92 12.85
CA VAL A 19 -26.29 -3.28 13.13
C VAL A 19 -24.78 -3.29 13.32
N VAL A 20 -24.33 -3.85 14.43
CA VAL A 20 -22.92 -4.07 14.81
C VAL A 20 -22.62 -5.57 14.87
N LEU A 21 -21.35 -5.95 14.98
CA LEU A 21 -20.94 -7.35 15.17
C LEU A 21 -20.32 -7.52 16.55
N LEU A 22 -20.83 -8.46 17.34
CA LEU A 22 -20.18 -8.92 18.56
C LEU A 22 -19.34 -10.15 18.26
N LYS A 23 -18.02 -10.03 18.36
CA LYS A 23 -17.10 -11.17 18.38
C LYS A 23 -16.94 -11.63 19.83
N VAL A 24 -17.51 -12.78 20.15
CA VAL A 24 -17.41 -13.39 21.48
C VAL A 24 -16.03 -14.03 21.63
N MET A 25 -15.30 -13.61 22.66
CA MET A 25 -13.97 -14.12 22.98
C MET A 25 -14.13 -15.32 23.93
N GLN A 26 -13.41 -16.41 23.64
CA GLN A 26 -13.25 -17.49 24.61
C GLN A 26 -12.34 -17.01 25.74
N ASP A 27 -12.59 -17.49 26.97
CA ASP A 27 -11.87 -17.06 28.17
C ASP A 27 -10.37 -17.27 27.95
N SER A 28 -9.66 -16.17 27.71
CA SER A 28 -8.26 -16.23 27.31
C SER A 28 -7.40 -16.30 28.56
N ALA A 29 -6.49 -17.28 28.62
CA ALA A 29 -5.56 -17.46 29.73
C ALA A 29 -4.66 -16.22 29.95
N ASN A 30 -4.58 -15.31 28.96
CA ASN A 30 -3.73 -14.12 28.98
C ASN A 30 -4.52 -12.82 28.66
N ASN A 31 -5.43 -12.45 29.57
CA ASN A 31 -6.28 -11.26 29.43
C ASN A 31 -5.53 -9.93 29.31
N GLU A 32 -4.32 -9.79 29.88
CA GLU A 32 -3.56 -8.54 29.86
C GLU A 32 -3.02 -8.22 28.46
N GLN A 33 -2.45 -9.22 27.78
CA GLN A 33 -2.02 -9.08 26.39
C GLN A 33 -3.19 -8.73 25.47
N LEU A 34 -4.32 -9.42 25.62
CA LEU A 34 -5.55 -9.14 24.88
C LEU A 34 -6.01 -7.68 25.08
N GLN A 35 -5.99 -7.19 26.32
CA GLN A 35 -6.33 -5.79 26.60
C GLN A 35 -5.37 -4.81 25.91
N ASN A 36 -4.07 -5.10 25.88
CA ASN A 36 -3.09 -4.24 25.22
C ASN A 36 -3.27 -4.22 23.70
N GLU A 37 -3.55 -5.38 23.08
CA GLU A 37 -3.81 -5.48 21.64
C GLU A 37 -5.09 -4.74 21.25
N VAL A 38 -6.18 -4.90 22.00
CA VAL A 38 -7.43 -4.17 21.76
C VAL A 38 -7.24 -2.66 21.94
N LYS A 39 -6.51 -2.22 22.99
CA LYS A 39 -6.19 -0.80 23.17
C LYS A 39 -5.36 -0.25 22.01
N GLY A 40 -4.40 -1.02 21.49
CA GLY A 40 -3.61 -0.64 20.33
C GLY A 40 -4.48 -0.53 19.08
N LEU A 41 -5.38 -1.49 18.85
CA LEU A 41 -6.31 -1.47 17.74
C LEU A 41 -7.26 -0.26 17.80
N CYS A 42 -7.79 0.10 18.97
CA CYS A 42 -8.60 1.32 19.13
C CYS A 42 -7.81 2.62 18.84
N LYS A 43 -6.47 2.59 18.94
CA LYS A 43 -5.60 3.72 18.56
C LYS A 43 -5.28 3.72 17.06
N ALA A 44 -5.44 2.60 16.36
CA ALA A 44 -5.22 2.51 14.93
C ALA A 44 -6.30 3.32 14.19
N ARG A 45 -5.98 4.56 13.84
CA ARG A 45 -6.85 5.40 13.00
C ARG A 45 -6.61 5.02 11.54
N SER A 46 -7.39 4.05 11.04
CA SER A 46 -7.28 3.61 9.65
C SER A 46 -8.63 3.43 9.00
N ARG A 47 -8.76 3.95 7.78
CA ARG A 47 -9.93 3.70 6.92
C ARG A 47 -9.97 2.27 6.37
N HIS A 48 -8.86 1.53 6.48
CA HIS A 48 -8.69 0.18 5.92
C HIS A 48 -8.69 -0.92 6.99
N VAL A 49 -9.09 -0.57 8.21
CA VAL A 49 -9.18 -1.46 9.36
C VAL A 49 -10.60 -1.31 9.91
N VAL A 50 -11.25 -2.41 10.28
CA VAL A 50 -12.59 -2.36 10.87
C VAL A 50 -12.56 -1.59 12.18
N GLU A 51 -13.57 -0.77 12.43
CA GLU A 51 -13.64 -0.01 13.67
C GLU A 51 -14.08 -0.88 14.85
N VAL A 52 -13.40 -0.70 15.99
CA VAL A 52 -13.84 -1.23 17.28
C VAL A 52 -14.72 -0.19 17.94
N TYR A 53 -15.99 -0.51 18.17
CA TYR A 53 -16.92 0.38 18.84
C TYR A 53 -16.88 0.23 20.35
N ASP A 54 -16.77 -0.99 20.87
CA ASP A 54 -16.77 -1.24 22.31
C ASP A 54 -16.15 -2.60 22.67
N VAL A 55 -15.92 -2.83 23.96
CA VAL A 55 -15.47 -4.09 24.54
C VAL A 55 -16.39 -4.55 25.65
N ILE A 56 -16.78 -5.82 25.60
CA ILE A 56 -17.55 -6.46 26.66
C ILE A 56 -16.56 -7.08 27.65
N LYS A 57 -16.75 -6.79 28.93
CA LYS A 57 -15.92 -7.32 30.03
C LYS A 57 -16.75 -8.18 30.98
N ASN A 58 -16.13 -9.18 31.58
CA ASN A 58 -16.70 -9.87 32.74
C ASN A 58 -16.52 -9.06 34.03
N GLU A 59 -17.09 -9.55 35.14
CA GLU A 59 -17.01 -8.91 36.47
C GLU A 59 -15.57 -8.74 36.97
N LYS A 60 -14.63 -9.58 36.51
CA LYS A 60 -13.20 -9.50 36.84
C LYS A 60 -12.42 -8.56 35.91
N GLY A 61 -13.09 -7.90 34.98
CA GLY A 61 -12.49 -6.97 34.01
C GLY A 61 -11.82 -7.61 32.80
N GLY A 62 -11.90 -8.94 32.64
CA GLY A 62 -11.40 -9.66 31.46
C GLY A 62 -12.30 -9.43 30.24
N ILE A 63 -11.72 -9.33 29.05
CA ILE A 63 -12.46 -9.06 27.81
C ILE A 63 -13.14 -10.36 27.35
N THR A 64 -14.46 -10.36 27.30
CA THR A 64 -15.30 -11.50 26.85
C THR A 64 -15.93 -11.26 25.48
N GLY A 65 -15.88 -10.04 24.97
CA GLY A 65 -16.35 -9.73 23.62
C GLY A 65 -15.83 -8.41 23.08
N ILE A 66 -15.82 -8.28 21.76
CA ILE A 66 -15.46 -7.05 21.06
C ILE A 66 -16.61 -6.69 20.13
N VAL A 67 -17.11 -5.46 20.25
CA VAL A 67 -18.14 -4.89 19.38
C VAL A 67 -17.46 -4.17 18.23
N LEU A 68 -17.74 -4.60 17.01
CA LEU A 68 -17.09 -4.19 15.77
C LEU A 68 -18.09 -3.56 14.80
N GLU A 69 -17.57 -2.72 13.91
CA GLU A 69 -18.26 -2.29 12.71
C GLU A 69 -18.74 -3.49 11.88
N ARG A 70 -20.01 -3.45 11.45
CA ARG A 70 -20.54 -4.39 10.47
C ARG A 70 -20.25 -3.88 9.07
N LEU A 71 -19.32 -4.54 8.38
CA LEU A 71 -19.04 -4.28 6.98
C LEU A 71 -20.18 -4.81 6.09
N ARG A 72 -20.77 -3.91 5.31
CA ARG A 72 -21.76 -4.21 4.26
C ARG A 72 -21.07 -4.04 2.92
N GLY A 73 -21.14 -5.03 2.04
CA GLY A 73 -20.50 -5.04 0.72
C GLY A 73 -20.01 -6.44 0.36
N ARG A 74 -19.11 -6.53 -0.62
CA ARG A 74 -18.67 -7.80 -1.23
C ARG A 74 -17.59 -8.48 -0.38
N ASP A 75 -17.68 -9.79 -0.25
CA ASP A 75 -16.59 -10.57 0.32
C ASP A 75 -15.42 -10.60 -0.68
N PHE A 76 -14.19 -10.80 -0.18
CA PHE A 76 -13.00 -10.67 -1.01
C PHE A 76 -13.03 -11.54 -2.27
N LEU A 77 -13.53 -12.77 -2.13
CA LEU A 77 -13.51 -13.78 -3.18
C LEU A 77 -14.27 -13.35 -4.44
N ASP A 78 -15.22 -12.41 -4.32
CA ASP A 78 -16.07 -11.98 -5.44
C ASP A 78 -15.38 -10.99 -6.40
N PHE A 79 -14.29 -10.30 -5.99
CA PHE A 79 -13.59 -9.31 -6.82
C PHE A 79 -12.18 -9.72 -7.25
N HIS A 80 -11.71 -10.88 -6.80
CA HIS A 80 -10.41 -11.45 -7.16
C HIS A 80 -10.25 -11.61 -8.70
N GLU A 81 -11.29 -12.08 -9.39
CA GLU A 81 -11.22 -12.35 -10.84
C GLU A 81 -11.06 -11.05 -11.66
N GLU A 82 -11.72 -9.97 -11.23
CA GLU A 82 -11.59 -8.66 -11.88
C GLU A 82 -10.18 -8.08 -11.72
N ALA A 83 -9.56 -8.27 -10.55
CA ALA A 83 -8.25 -7.71 -10.25
C ALA A 83 -7.11 -8.40 -10.99
N GLY A 84 -7.17 -9.73 -11.16
CA GLY A 84 -6.12 -10.48 -11.87
C GLY A 84 -5.98 -10.13 -13.35
N SER A 85 -6.99 -9.48 -13.94
CA SER A 85 -6.96 -8.99 -15.33
C SER A 85 -6.87 -7.47 -15.46
N ASN A 86 -6.89 -6.74 -14.33
CA ASN A 86 -6.88 -5.28 -14.30
C ASN A 86 -5.75 -4.77 -13.37
N PRO A 87 -4.57 -4.43 -13.92
CA PRO A 87 -3.44 -3.97 -13.13
C PRO A 87 -3.73 -2.74 -12.25
N GLN A 88 -4.60 -1.84 -12.70
CA GLN A 88 -4.97 -0.67 -11.92
C GLN A 88 -5.81 -1.05 -10.70
N LEU A 89 -6.80 -1.92 -10.88
CA LEU A 89 -7.59 -2.46 -9.76
C LEU A 89 -6.72 -3.30 -8.82
N TYR A 90 -5.81 -4.10 -9.37
CA TYR A 90 -4.83 -4.89 -8.63
C TYR A 90 -3.97 -4.01 -7.70
N ILE A 91 -3.31 -2.97 -8.25
CA ILE A 91 -2.51 -2.01 -7.48
C ILE A 91 -3.38 -1.30 -6.45
N LYS A 92 -4.61 -0.93 -6.81
CA LYS A 92 -5.56 -0.23 -5.94
C LYS A 92 -5.93 -1.06 -4.72
N ILE A 93 -6.21 -2.35 -4.89
CA ILE A 93 -6.51 -3.26 -3.78
C ILE A 93 -5.26 -3.42 -2.90
N LEU A 94 -4.10 -3.73 -3.49
CA LEU A 94 -2.86 -3.89 -2.73
C LEU A 94 -2.44 -2.64 -1.96
N TYR A 95 -2.69 -1.46 -2.51
CA TYR A 95 -2.48 -0.19 -1.82
C TYR A 95 -3.32 -0.10 -0.54
N GLN A 96 -4.60 -0.47 -0.61
CA GLN A 96 -5.49 -0.46 0.56
C GLN A 96 -5.06 -1.49 1.61
N LEU A 97 -4.67 -2.70 1.18
CA LEU A 97 -4.11 -3.74 2.05
C LEU A 97 -2.84 -3.25 2.76
N ALA A 98 -1.90 -2.66 2.03
CA ALA A 98 -0.67 -2.10 2.57
C ALA A 98 -0.92 -0.92 3.53
N CYS A 99 -1.94 -0.10 3.27
CA CYS A 99 -2.35 0.96 4.19
C CYS A 99 -2.88 0.40 5.52
N ALA A 100 -3.69 -0.66 5.48
CA ALA A 100 -4.17 -1.32 6.70
C ALA A 100 -3.00 -1.79 7.57
N LEU A 101 -2.02 -2.49 6.98
CA LEU A 101 -0.84 -2.96 7.69
C LEU A 101 0.04 -1.80 8.19
N ARG A 102 0.26 -0.76 7.38
CA ARG A 102 1.02 0.43 7.78
C ARG A 102 0.43 1.03 9.05
N ASP A 103 -0.89 1.20 9.09
CA ASP A 103 -1.56 1.87 10.20
C ASP A 103 -1.57 0.99 11.46
N LEU A 104 -1.71 -0.33 11.33
CA LEU A 104 -1.59 -1.28 12.43
C LEU A 104 -0.16 -1.34 12.98
N HIS A 105 0.84 -1.47 12.10
CA HIS A 105 2.25 -1.56 12.48
C HIS A 105 2.72 -0.26 13.16
N ALA A 106 2.18 0.90 12.76
CA ALA A 106 2.48 2.19 13.38
C ALA A 106 2.04 2.29 14.85
N VAL A 107 1.06 1.48 15.27
CA VAL A 107 0.61 1.39 16.67
C VAL A 107 1.09 0.12 17.37
N GLY A 108 2.03 -0.61 16.76
CA GLY A 108 2.63 -1.82 17.33
C GLY A 108 1.76 -3.08 17.26
N ILE A 109 0.70 -3.07 16.44
CA ILE A 109 -0.17 -4.23 16.24
C ILE A 109 0.29 -5.01 15.01
N ILE A 110 0.51 -6.32 15.20
CA ILE A 110 0.83 -7.28 14.13
C ILE A 110 -0.41 -8.14 13.93
N HIS A 111 -0.83 -8.33 12.68
CA HIS A 111 -2.11 -8.99 12.37
C HIS A 111 -2.09 -10.50 12.62
N ARG A 112 -0.99 -11.18 12.25
CA ARG A 112 -0.72 -12.61 12.51
C ARG A 112 -1.56 -13.65 11.76
N ASP A 113 -2.66 -13.27 11.11
CA ASP A 113 -3.40 -14.19 10.23
C ASP A 113 -3.82 -13.46 8.96
N LEU A 114 -2.88 -12.74 8.34
CA LEU A 114 -3.21 -11.97 7.14
C LEU A 114 -3.47 -12.93 5.98
N LYS A 115 -4.69 -12.85 5.43
CA LYS A 115 -5.13 -13.60 4.24
C LYS A 115 -6.27 -12.82 3.59
N LEU A 116 -6.54 -13.15 2.34
CA LEU A 116 -7.56 -12.46 1.55
C LEU A 116 -8.97 -12.55 2.17
N ASP A 117 -9.30 -13.69 2.78
CA ASP A 117 -10.58 -13.91 3.48
C ASP A 117 -10.84 -12.92 4.62
N ASN A 118 -9.79 -12.29 5.17
CA ASN A 118 -9.89 -11.33 6.27
C ASN A 118 -10.11 -9.90 5.78
N PHE A 119 -10.27 -9.70 4.48
CA PHE A 119 -10.62 -8.43 3.87
C PHE A 119 -12.04 -8.43 3.33
N LYS A 120 -12.69 -7.27 3.41
CA LYS A 120 -14.04 -7.07 2.87
C LYS A 120 -14.15 -5.70 2.24
N GLU A 121 -14.81 -5.61 1.09
CA GLU A 121 -15.11 -4.35 0.44
C GLU A 121 -16.40 -3.79 1.03
N SER A 122 -16.37 -2.53 1.46
CA SER A 122 -17.56 -1.80 1.89
C SER A 122 -18.40 -1.35 0.68
N VAL A 123 -19.67 -0.98 0.90
CA VAL A 123 -20.53 -0.38 -0.14
C VAL A 123 -19.94 0.86 -0.81
N ALA A 124 -18.97 1.51 -0.16
CA ALA A 124 -18.25 2.66 -0.69
C ALA A 124 -16.98 2.29 -1.49
N GLY A 125 -16.75 1.01 -1.80
CA GLY A 125 -15.56 0.54 -2.53
C GLY A 125 -14.27 0.50 -1.70
N ILE A 126 -14.36 0.71 -0.39
CA ILE A 126 -13.19 0.69 0.51
C ILE A 126 -12.99 -0.71 1.05
N VAL A 127 -11.80 -1.26 0.82
CA VAL A 127 -11.35 -2.54 1.37
C VAL A 127 -10.90 -2.34 2.81
N LYS A 128 -11.48 -3.12 3.72
CA LYS A 128 -11.17 -3.11 5.15
C LYS A 128 -10.76 -4.50 5.66
N LEU A 129 -9.73 -4.52 6.50
CA LEU A 129 -9.28 -5.67 7.27
C LEU A 129 -10.14 -5.83 8.51
N PHE A 130 -10.77 -7.00 8.71
CA PHE A 130 -11.78 -7.15 9.77
C PHE A 130 -11.51 -8.24 10.82
N ASP A 131 -10.60 -9.20 10.55
CA ASP A 131 -10.38 -10.32 11.48
C ASP A 131 -8.95 -10.37 12.00
N PHE A 132 -8.69 -9.65 13.09
CA PHE A 132 -7.41 -9.66 13.76
C PHE A 132 -7.21 -10.98 14.52
N GLY A 133 -6.01 -11.56 14.40
CA GLY A 133 -5.57 -12.78 15.11
C GLY A 133 -5.47 -12.66 16.64
N ILE A 134 -6.20 -11.71 17.24
CA ILE A 134 -6.30 -11.39 18.67
C ILE A 134 -6.80 -12.58 19.52
N SER A 135 -7.28 -13.66 18.89
CA SER A 135 -7.78 -14.87 19.56
C SER A 135 -6.74 -15.99 19.76
N SER A 136 -5.44 -15.74 19.59
CA SER A 136 -4.40 -16.72 19.90
C SER A 136 -3.69 -16.34 21.21
N PRO A 137 -4.13 -16.87 22.37
CA PRO A 137 -3.59 -16.50 23.69
C PRO A 137 -2.10 -16.82 23.89
N ASP A 138 -1.52 -17.66 23.02
CA ASP A 138 -0.14 -18.13 23.16
C ASP A 138 0.86 -17.39 22.26
N GLY A 139 0.44 -16.36 21.51
CA GLY A 139 1.29 -15.72 20.50
C GLY A 139 1.69 -16.64 19.34
N GLY A 140 1.35 -17.93 19.38
CA GLY A 140 1.55 -18.86 18.29
C GLY A 140 0.55 -18.62 17.18
N TYR A 141 1.04 -18.49 15.95
CA TYR A 141 0.25 -18.78 14.76
C TYR A 141 -0.27 -20.21 14.94
N LYS A 142 -1.59 -20.42 14.84
CA LYS A 142 -2.20 -21.75 15.00
C LYS A 142 -1.60 -22.71 13.98
N THR A 143 -0.58 -23.46 14.37
CA THR A 143 0.23 -24.28 13.46
C THR A 143 -0.30 -25.69 13.25
N LYS A 144 -1.49 -26.06 13.75
CA LYS A 144 -1.85 -27.50 13.73
C LYS A 144 -3.01 -27.98 12.87
N GLU A 145 -4.01 -27.18 12.46
CA GLU A 145 -5.17 -27.81 11.79
C GLU A 145 -5.78 -27.08 10.57
N ASN A 146 -5.34 -25.87 10.22
CA ASN A 146 -5.83 -25.20 8.99
C ASN A 146 -4.76 -25.21 7.90
N LYS A 147 -4.77 -26.25 7.04
CA LYS A 147 -3.90 -26.34 5.86
C LYS A 147 -3.92 -25.06 4.99
N GLY A 148 -5.04 -24.32 4.98
CA GLY A 148 -5.20 -23.05 4.27
C GLY A 148 -4.50 -21.82 4.92
N THR A 149 -4.47 -21.72 6.25
CA THR A 149 -3.78 -20.61 6.96
C THR A 149 -2.26 -20.68 6.78
N LEU A 150 -1.68 -21.88 6.71
CA LEU A 150 -0.24 -22.05 6.54
C LEU A 150 0.27 -21.50 5.19
N THR A 151 -0.58 -21.35 4.17
CA THR A 151 -0.15 -20.85 2.85
C THR A 151 0.36 -19.42 2.91
N TYR A 152 -0.18 -18.61 3.81
CA TYR A 152 0.22 -17.23 4.03
C TYR A 152 1.35 -17.09 5.08
N ALA A 153 1.73 -18.18 5.75
CA ALA A 153 2.71 -18.15 6.82
C ALA A 153 4.14 -17.96 6.28
N ALA A 154 4.85 -17.01 6.86
CA ALA A 154 6.25 -16.72 6.54
C ALA A 154 7.19 -17.89 6.94
N PRO A 155 8.33 -18.10 6.24
CA PRO A 155 9.26 -19.19 6.53
C PRO A 155 9.76 -19.26 7.98
N GLU A 156 10.01 -18.09 8.59
CA GLU A 156 10.53 -17.99 9.96
C GLU A 156 9.55 -18.53 11.02
N LEU A 157 8.26 -18.64 10.71
CA LEU A 157 7.25 -19.21 11.63
C LEU A 157 7.41 -20.70 11.91
N TYR A 158 8.09 -21.40 11.01
CA TYR A 158 8.31 -22.83 11.13
C TYR A 158 9.48 -23.14 12.07
N VAL A 159 10.20 -22.12 12.54
CA VAL A 159 11.29 -22.25 13.52
C VAL A 159 10.71 -22.24 14.93
N ALA A 160 11.12 -23.22 15.76
CA ALA A 160 10.72 -23.27 17.16
C ALA A 160 11.18 -22.00 17.90
N GLY A 161 10.25 -21.35 18.62
CA GLY A 161 10.53 -20.11 19.35
C GLY A 161 10.60 -18.86 18.47
N ALA A 162 10.04 -18.90 17.25
CA ALA A 162 9.98 -17.75 16.36
C ALA A 162 9.37 -16.52 17.06
N THR A 163 10.04 -15.38 16.91
CA THR A 163 9.54 -14.09 17.39
C THR A 163 8.54 -13.53 16.40
N ILE A 164 7.42 -13.01 16.90
CA ILE A 164 6.42 -12.34 16.07
C ILE A 164 6.93 -10.96 15.70
N THR A 165 6.97 -10.67 14.40
CA THR A 165 7.52 -9.44 13.83
C THR A 165 6.61 -8.92 12.69
N PRO A 166 6.56 -7.60 12.43
CA PRO A 166 5.76 -7.02 11.35
C PRO A 166 6.05 -7.61 9.96
N GLU A 167 7.29 -8.06 9.74
CA GLU A 167 7.78 -8.64 8.50
C GLU A 167 7.02 -9.91 8.08
N MET A 168 6.35 -10.58 9.01
CA MET A 168 5.52 -11.75 8.75
C MET A 168 4.20 -11.37 8.07
N ASP A 169 3.60 -10.25 8.46
CA ASP A 169 2.43 -9.70 7.75
C ASP A 169 2.84 -9.23 6.34
N ILE A 170 4.07 -8.73 6.17
CA ILE A 170 4.60 -8.36 4.84
C ILE A 170 4.72 -9.58 3.94
N TYR A 171 5.23 -10.69 4.46
CA TYR A 171 5.26 -11.94 3.69
C TYR A 171 3.86 -12.38 3.28
N ALA A 172 2.92 -12.37 4.22
CA ALA A 172 1.53 -12.71 3.95
C ALA A 172 0.89 -11.75 2.92
N LEU A 173 1.26 -10.46 2.91
CA LEU A 173 0.85 -9.50 1.89
C LEU A 173 1.40 -9.88 0.51
N GLY A 174 2.65 -10.36 0.43
CA GLY A 174 3.23 -10.90 -0.81
C GLY A 174 2.46 -12.12 -1.33
N VAL A 175 2.05 -13.02 -0.43
CA VAL A 175 1.18 -14.16 -0.78
C VAL A 175 -0.21 -13.70 -1.21
N CYS A 176 -0.78 -12.68 -0.56
CA CYS A 176 -2.04 -12.03 -0.97
C CYS A 176 -1.93 -11.40 -2.37
N ALA A 177 -0.80 -10.78 -2.70
CA ALA A 177 -0.54 -10.23 -4.02
C ALA A 177 -0.56 -11.32 -5.10
N TRP A 178 0.03 -12.48 -4.83
CA TRP A 178 -0.07 -13.65 -5.70
C TRP A 178 -1.49 -14.17 -5.86
N ALA A 179 -2.18 -14.35 -4.74
CA ALA A 179 -3.53 -14.89 -4.71
C ALA A 179 -4.55 -13.95 -5.40
N LEU A 180 -4.33 -12.64 -5.33
CA LEU A 180 -5.14 -11.66 -6.05
C LEU A 180 -4.92 -11.74 -7.57
N ALA A 181 -3.69 -11.99 -8.01
CA ALA A 181 -3.35 -12.09 -9.42
C ALA A 181 -3.77 -13.42 -10.06
N HIS A 182 -3.75 -14.51 -9.28
CA HIS A 182 -3.96 -15.85 -9.83
C HIS A 182 -4.56 -16.81 -8.79
N SER A 183 -5.52 -17.63 -9.22
CA SER A 183 -6.24 -18.57 -8.35
C SER A 183 -5.40 -19.76 -7.87
N LYS A 184 -4.25 -20.01 -8.51
CA LYS A 184 -3.33 -21.10 -8.16
C LYS A 184 -2.03 -20.55 -7.62
N PHE A 185 -1.60 -21.08 -6.49
CA PHE A 185 -0.30 -20.75 -5.92
C PHE A 185 0.82 -21.54 -6.61
N PRO A 186 1.98 -20.89 -6.85
CA PRO A 186 3.20 -21.59 -7.24
C PRO A 186 3.65 -22.59 -6.16
N ALA A 187 4.25 -23.71 -6.59
CA ALA A 187 4.63 -24.82 -5.71
C ALA A 187 5.52 -24.37 -4.53
N GLN A 188 6.41 -23.40 -4.77
CA GLN A 188 7.33 -22.84 -3.78
C GLN A 188 6.61 -22.21 -2.58
N LEU A 189 5.43 -21.61 -2.77
CA LEU A 189 4.63 -21.02 -1.69
C LEU A 189 3.81 -22.07 -0.92
N LEU A 190 3.63 -23.24 -1.51
CA LEU A 190 2.93 -24.37 -0.90
C LEU A 190 3.87 -25.27 -0.07
N GLU A 191 5.18 -25.10 -0.20
CA GLU A 191 6.17 -25.75 0.65
C GLU A 191 6.03 -25.36 2.13
N ARG A 192 6.55 -26.21 3.01
CA ARG A 192 6.47 -26.07 4.47
C ARG A 192 7.82 -26.41 5.10
N PRO A 193 8.68 -25.43 5.43
CA PRO A 193 8.51 -23.99 5.22
C PRO A 193 8.51 -23.61 3.72
N PRO A 194 7.89 -22.48 3.33
CA PRO A 194 7.88 -22.04 1.94
C PRO A 194 9.27 -21.64 1.45
N GLN A 195 9.51 -21.82 0.13
CA GLN A 195 10.76 -21.47 -0.57
C GLN A 195 12.02 -22.22 -0.09
N THR A 196 11.85 -23.47 0.31
CA THR A 196 12.95 -24.37 0.65
C THR A 196 13.69 -24.84 -0.60
N SER A 197 12.99 -25.03 -1.73
CA SER A 197 13.57 -25.63 -2.96
C SER A 197 14.17 -24.65 -3.96
N GLY A 198 14.11 -23.33 -3.73
CA GLY A 198 14.57 -22.33 -4.69
C GLY A 198 14.06 -20.92 -4.42
N ARG A 199 14.30 -20.00 -5.37
CA ARG A 199 13.90 -18.58 -5.26
C ARG A 199 12.37 -18.43 -5.23
N ALA A 200 11.89 -17.42 -4.51
CA ALA A 200 10.52 -16.94 -4.57
C ALA A 200 10.03 -16.79 -6.02
N PRO A 201 8.76 -17.13 -6.31
CA PRO A 201 8.16 -16.89 -7.61
C PRO A 201 7.96 -15.37 -7.82
N SER A 202 8.17 -14.90 -9.05
CA SER A 202 7.98 -13.48 -9.39
C SER A 202 6.56 -13.20 -9.87
N ILE A 203 5.92 -12.15 -9.35
CA ILE A 203 4.56 -11.76 -9.72
C ILE A 203 4.44 -11.46 -11.22
N SER A 204 5.54 -11.11 -11.90
CA SER A 204 5.56 -10.90 -13.34
C SER A 204 5.17 -12.13 -14.16
N ALA A 205 5.19 -13.33 -13.56
CA ALA A 205 4.76 -14.57 -14.20
C ALA A 205 3.23 -14.67 -14.36
N VAL A 206 2.47 -13.92 -13.55
CA VAL A 206 0.99 -13.89 -13.60
C VAL A 206 0.44 -12.50 -13.92
N MET A 207 1.21 -11.44 -13.65
CA MET A 207 0.89 -10.05 -14.00
C MET A 207 2.03 -9.48 -14.87
N PRO A 208 1.92 -9.50 -16.20
CA PRO A 208 3.04 -9.13 -17.07
C PRO A 208 3.50 -7.68 -16.88
N ASN A 209 4.78 -7.44 -17.19
CA ASN A 209 5.40 -6.11 -17.08
C ASN A 209 4.90 -5.14 -18.15
N VAL A 210 4.92 -3.83 -17.84
CA VAL A 210 4.57 -2.76 -18.81
C VAL A 210 5.46 -2.78 -20.05
N HIS A 211 6.71 -3.21 -19.93
CA HIS A 211 7.62 -3.36 -21.08
C HIS A 211 7.12 -4.41 -22.11
N ALA A 212 6.20 -5.29 -21.71
CA ALA A 212 5.55 -6.27 -22.58
C ALA A 212 4.09 -5.90 -22.95
N HIS A 213 3.40 -5.06 -22.17
CA HIS A 213 1.99 -4.70 -22.35
C HIS A 213 1.72 -3.26 -21.92
N VAL A 214 0.89 -2.51 -22.67
CA VAL A 214 0.48 -1.14 -22.30
C VAL A 214 -0.19 -1.10 -20.90
N ASP A 215 -0.81 -2.21 -20.50
CA ASP A 215 -1.48 -2.42 -19.22
C ASP A 215 -0.76 -3.49 -18.36
N GLY A 216 0.52 -3.26 -18.04
CA GLY A 216 1.30 -4.14 -17.16
C GLY A 216 1.64 -3.54 -15.79
N LEU A 217 2.35 -4.31 -14.95
CA LEU A 217 2.98 -3.77 -13.74
C LEU A 217 4.34 -3.14 -14.09
N HIS A 218 4.65 -2.00 -13.47
CA HIS A 218 5.96 -1.38 -13.63
C HIS A 218 7.00 -2.22 -12.86
N GLN A 219 8.24 -2.28 -13.35
CA GLN A 219 9.27 -3.16 -12.76
C GLN A 219 9.47 -2.90 -11.26
N GLU A 220 9.48 -1.63 -10.84
CA GLU A 220 9.61 -1.27 -9.41
C GLU A 220 8.44 -1.78 -8.53
N VAL A 221 7.23 -1.92 -9.10
CA VAL A 221 6.07 -2.53 -8.43
C VAL A 221 6.26 -4.04 -8.32
N VAL A 222 6.73 -4.70 -9.38
CA VAL A 222 7.07 -6.13 -9.35
C VAL A 222 8.15 -6.39 -8.31
N ASP A 223 9.23 -5.61 -8.33
CA ASP A 223 10.37 -5.77 -7.42
C ASP A 223 9.95 -5.63 -5.95
N ILE A 224 9.09 -4.66 -5.62
CA ILE A 224 8.65 -4.49 -4.22
C ILE A 224 7.72 -5.61 -3.77
N LEU A 225 6.86 -6.13 -4.65
CA LEU A 225 5.93 -7.22 -4.32
C LEU A 225 6.69 -8.54 -4.19
N ASP A 226 7.66 -8.79 -5.06
CA ASP A 226 8.54 -9.96 -4.96
C ASP A 226 9.43 -9.90 -3.70
N ALA A 227 9.93 -8.72 -3.34
CA ALA A 227 10.70 -8.53 -2.11
C ALA A 227 9.88 -8.82 -0.84
N CYS A 228 8.53 -8.74 -0.89
CA CYS A 228 7.69 -9.16 0.23
C CYS A 228 7.85 -10.66 0.54
N LEU A 229 8.14 -11.46 -0.49
CA LEU A 229 8.31 -12.91 -0.38
C LEU A 229 9.74 -13.34 -0.07
N ASP A 230 10.67 -12.44 0.28
CA ASP A 230 12.04 -12.82 0.59
C ASP A 230 12.08 -13.77 1.81
N PRO A 231 12.81 -14.91 1.75
CA PRO A 231 12.96 -15.82 2.88
C PRO A 231 13.55 -15.16 4.13
N ASN A 232 14.41 -14.16 3.96
CA ASN A 232 14.97 -13.38 5.04
C ASN A 232 14.05 -12.19 5.37
N PRO A 233 13.45 -12.13 6.58
CA PRO A 233 12.54 -11.05 6.97
C PRO A 233 13.14 -9.65 6.81
N ARG A 234 14.46 -9.50 7.01
CA ARG A 234 15.16 -8.20 6.95
C ARG A 234 15.23 -7.59 5.55
N ASN A 235 15.07 -8.41 4.51
CA ASN A 235 15.06 -7.95 3.13
C ASN A 235 13.68 -7.47 2.68
N ARG A 236 12.63 -7.76 3.46
CA ARG A 236 11.26 -7.39 3.12
C ARG A 236 11.03 -5.89 3.32
N PRO A 237 10.27 -5.23 2.43
CA PRO A 237 9.95 -3.82 2.59
C PRO A 237 8.95 -3.58 3.73
N THR A 238 8.93 -2.38 4.30
CA THR A 238 7.88 -2.02 5.27
C THR A 238 6.55 -1.75 4.57
N ALA A 239 5.43 -1.96 5.28
CA ALA A 239 4.10 -1.63 4.77
C ALA A 239 3.99 -0.16 4.33
N LYS A 240 4.69 0.75 5.02
CA LYS A 240 4.81 2.16 4.62
C LYS A 240 5.45 2.29 3.24
N LYS A 241 6.61 1.66 3.00
CA LYS A 241 7.32 1.71 1.72
C LYS A 241 6.45 1.16 0.58
N ILE A 242 5.75 0.05 0.82
CA ILE A 242 4.82 -0.56 -0.15
C ILE A 242 3.68 0.42 -0.46
N SER A 243 2.96 0.90 0.55
CA SER A 243 1.82 1.81 0.35
C SER A 243 2.22 3.10 -0.37
N SER A 244 3.39 3.67 -0.07
CA SER A 244 3.89 4.87 -0.75
C SER A 244 4.22 4.62 -2.22
N LEU A 245 4.85 3.49 -2.55
CA LEU A 245 5.14 3.16 -3.95
C LEU A 245 3.83 2.90 -4.73
N LEU A 246 2.92 2.11 -4.18
CA LEU A 246 1.65 1.82 -4.85
C LEU A 246 0.80 3.09 -5.04
N ALA A 247 0.80 4.01 -4.06
CA ALA A 247 0.15 5.31 -4.20
C ALA A 247 0.70 6.12 -5.38
N LEU A 248 2.03 6.15 -5.53
CA LEU A 248 2.71 6.83 -6.63
C LEU A 248 2.26 6.25 -7.99
N HIS A 249 2.15 4.93 -8.11
CA HIS A 249 1.67 4.30 -9.35
C HIS A 249 0.17 4.52 -9.62
N LEU A 250 -0.65 4.63 -8.58
CA LEU A 250 -2.06 5.00 -8.73
C LEU A 250 -2.26 6.46 -9.16
N SER A 251 -1.27 7.33 -8.89
CA SER A 251 -1.26 8.71 -9.36
C SER A 251 -0.53 8.89 -10.70
N ARG A 252 0.04 7.82 -11.26
CA ARG A 252 0.78 7.89 -12.52
C ARG A 252 -0.07 8.44 -13.64
N ASN A 253 0.52 9.31 -14.46
CA ASN A 253 -0.11 10.01 -15.57
C ASN A 253 -1.21 11.01 -15.16
N LYS A 254 -1.43 11.25 -13.86
CA LYS A 254 -2.41 12.24 -13.35
C LYS A 254 -1.79 13.58 -12.98
N HIS A 255 -0.47 13.68 -12.90
CA HIS A 255 0.22 14.95 -12.65
C HIS A 255 0.15 15.86 -13.87
N ARG A 256 0.06 17.17 -13.62
CA ARG A 256 0.12 18.25 -14.60
C ARG A 256 1.21 19.21 -14.17
N GLY A 257 2.16 19.49 -15.07
CA GLY A 257 3.25 20.40 -14.85
C GLY A 257 3.03 21.69 -15.62
N LEU A 258 2.83 22.81 -14.93
CA LEU A 258 2.56 24.11 -15.54
C LEU A 258 3.81 24.98 -15.54
N PHE A 259 4.22 25.46 -16.71
CA PHE A 259 5.32 26.39 -16.89
C PHE A 259 4.77 27.75 -17.31
N VAL A 260 5.02 28.77 -16.51
CA VAL A 260 4.50 30.12 -16.74
C VAL A 260 5.65 31.09 -16.95
N GLN A 261 5.70 31.73 -18.13
CA GLN A 261 6.64 32.77 -18.49
C GLN A 261 5.90 34.11 -18.62
N GLY A 262 6.17 35.05 -17.72
CA GLY A 262 5.43 36.32 -17.66
C GLY A 262 3.95 36.13 -17.33
N MET A 263 3.07 36.93 -17.92
CA MET A 263 1.62 36.90 -17.63
C MET A 263 0.78 36.07 -18.61
N THR A 264 1.35 35.61 -19.74
CA THR A 264 0.55 35.08 -20.87
C THR A 264 1.07 33.79 -21.48
N ARG A 265 2.35 33.43 -21.32
CA ARG A 265 2.89 32.20 -21.91
C ARG A 265 2.83 31.08 -20.89
N VAL A 266 1.95 30.12 -21.17
CA VAL A 266 1.72 28.94 -20.34
C VAL A 266 1.98 27.69 -21.18
N PHE A 267 2.85 26.82 -20.69
CA PHE A 267 3.05 25.48 -21.25
C PHE A 267 2.64 24.45 -20.21
N GLU A 268 2.06 23.35 -20.67
CA GLU A 268 1.60 22.28 -19.81
C GLU A 268 2.23 20.95 -20.22
N LEU A 269 2.78 20.25 -19.24
CA LEU A 269 3.10 18.84 -19.32
C LEU A 269 2.01 18.00 -18.68
N SER A 270 1.62 16.93 -19.35
CA SER A 270 0.67 15.93 -18.86
C SER A 270 0.91 14.60 -19.58
N ALA A 271 0.08 13.59 -19.31
CA ALA A 271 0.17 12.33 -20.05
C ALA A 271 -0.05 12.49 -21.57
N ALA A 272 -0.80 13.53 -21.99
CA ALA A 272 -1.03 13.84 -23.40
C ALA A 272 0.15 14.60 -24.04
N HIS A 273 0.91 15.36 -23.23
CA HIS A 273 2.02 16.18 -23.67
C HIS A 273 3.20 15.96 -22.73
N THR A 274 4.05 14.99 -23.05
CA THR A 274 5.09 14.48 -22.14
C THR A 274 6.43 15.21 -22.24
N SER A 275 6.57 16.20 -23.13
CA SER A 275 7.78 17.01 -23.20
C SER A 275 7.50 18.46 -23.57
N VAL A 276 8.30 19.37 -23.02
CA VAL A 276 8.25 20.81 -23.29
C VAL A 276 9.68 21.31 -23.44
N THR A 277 9.90 22.15 -24.43
CA THR A 277 11.16 22.86 -24.61
C THR A 277 10.94 24.34 -24.37
N LEU A 278 11.52 24.86 -23.29
CA LEU A 278 11.54 26.27 -22.95
C LEU A 278 12.77 26.89 -23.57
N LYS A 279 12.60 27.81 -24.52
CA LYS A 279 13.71 28.53 -25.15
C LYS A 279 13.54 30.02 -24.95
N ILE A 280 14.54 30.66 -24.36
CA ILE A 280 14.55 32.12 -24.15
C ILE A 280 15.68 32.75 -24.96
N GLY A 281 15.37 33.10 -26.21
CA GLY A 281 16.30 33.82 -27.10
C GLY A 281 17.68 33.16 -27.14
N VAL A 282 18.70 33.95 -26.81
CA VAL A 282 20.11 33.52 -26.68
C VAL A 282 20.52 33.19 -25.24
N LEU A 283 19.63 33.35 -24.26
CA LEU A 283 19.95 33.17 -22.84
C LEU A 283 20.08 31.69 -22.45
N GLY A 284 19.28 30.83 -23.08
CA GLY A 284 19.35 29.39 -22.88
C GLY A 284 18.09 28.65 -23.30
N GLN A 285 18.18 27.33 -23.23
CA GLN A 285 17.12 26.39 -23.53
C GLN A 285 17.10 25.28 -22.47
N LEU A 286 15.89 24.88 -22.07
CA LEU A 286 15.65 23.78 -21.14
C LEU A 286 14.55 22.88 -21.70
N LYS A 287 14.84 21.60 -21.89
CA LYS A 287 13.82 20.60 -22.20
C LYS A 287 13.49 19.81 -20.95
N VAL A 288 12.20 19.66 -20.67
CA VAL A 288 11.69 18.87 -19.54
C VAL A 288 10.79 17.79 -20.08
N ASN A 289 10.99 16.56 -19.59
CA ASN A 289 10.17 15.40 -19.91
C ASN A 289 9.35 14.97 -18.69
N TYR A 290 8.19 14.38 -18.92
CA TYR A 290 7.33 13.78 -17.91
C TYR A 290 7.23 12.27 -18.16
N ASP A 291 7.66 11.46 -17.19
CA ASP A 291 7.67 9.98 -17.28
C ASP A 291 6.39 9.32 -16.73
N GLY A 292 5.38 10.14 -16.43
CA GLY A 292 4.15 9.77 -15.75
C GLY A 292 4.17 9.98 -14.25
N LEU A 293 5.33 10.20 -13.64
CA LEU A 293 5.48 10.45 -12.20
C LEU A 293 6.25 11.73 -11.89
N ARG A 294 7.32 11.98 -12.64
CA ARG A 294 8.31 13.03 -12.39
C ARG A 294 8.52 13.88 -13.63
N PHE A 295 8.80 15.15 -13.39
CA PHE A 295 9.22 16.10 -14.41
C PHE A 295 10.74 16.24 -14.32
N THR A 296 11.45 15.82 -15.35
CA THR A 296 12.91 15.72 -15.32
C THR A 296 13.52 16.50 -16.48
N VAL A 297 14.58 17.23 -16.20
CA VAL A 297 15.37 17.93 -17.21
C VAL A 297 16.02 16.91 -18.14
N ALA A 298 15.68 17.00 -19.41
CA ALA A 298 16.18 16.11 -20.46
C ALA A 298 17.36 16.72 -21.22
N GLU A 299 17.32 18.04 -21.47
CA GLU A 299 18.37 18.77 -22.18
C GLU A 299 18.51 20.16 -21.57
N VAL A 300 19.75 20.66 -21.48
CA VAL A 300 20.08 22.02 -21.03
C VAL A 300 21.08 22.60 -22.02
N ASP A 301 20.82 23.84 -22.47
CA ASP A 301 21.76 24.62 -23.28
C ASP A 301 21.79 26.08 -22.80
N GLY A 302 22.97 26.69 -22.82
CA GLY A 302 23.21 28.03 -22.25
C GLY A 302 23.15 28.10 -20.72
N SER A 303 22.94 29.30 -20.18
CA SER A 303 22.94 29.54 -18.72
C SER A 303 21.54 29.37 -18.15
N VAL A 304 21.22 28.15 -17.69
CA VAL A 304 19.95 27.83 -17.03
C VAL A 304 20.18 27.42 -15.58
N SER A 305 19.31 27.89 -14.68
CA SER A 305 19.33 27.55 -13.25
C SER A 305 17.94 27.18 -12.76
N ILE A 306 17.84 26.26 -11.80
CA ILE A 306 16.62 25.89 -11.09
C ILE A 306 16.83 26.28 -9.62
N ASN A 307 15.98 27.17 -9.08
CA ASN A 307 16.10 27.70 -7.72
C ASN A 307 17.52 28.25 -7.41
N ASN A 308 18.12 28.95 -8.36
CA ASN A 308 19.49 29.51 -8.31
C ASN A 308 20.63 28.48 -8.32
N VAL A 309 20.35 27.20 -8.55
CA VAL A 309 21.37 26.16 -8.78
C VAL A 309 21.45 25.88 -10.28
N PRO A 310 22.65 25.72 -10.89
CA PRO A 310 22.76 25.33 -12.29
C PRO A 310 21.89 24.11 -12.64
N ALA A 311 21.16 24.19 -13.75
CA ALA A 311 20.35 23.08 -14.22
C ALA A 311 21.23 22.02 -14.89
N GLU A 312 20.98 20.76 -14.59
CA GLU A 312 21.71 19.63 -15.16
C GLU A 312 20.74 18.61 -15.74
N VAL A 313 21.19 17.84 -16.73
CA VAL A 313 20.41 16.70 -17.25
C VAL A 313 20.17 15.71 -16.13
N GLY A 314 18.91 15.27 -15.97
CA GLY A 314 18.48 14.40 -14.87
C GLY A 314 17.96 15.14 -13.63
N HIS A 315 18.07 16.48 -13.57
CA HIS A 315 17.52 17.27 -12.47
C HIS A 315 15.98 17.11 -12.44
N VAL A 316 15.44 16.63 -11.32
CA VAL A 316 13.99 16.47 -11.10
C VAL A 316 13.40 17.79 -10.60
N LEU A 317 12.39 18.31 -11.29
CA LEU A 317 11.67 19.50 -10.83
C LEU A 317 10.82 19.16 -9.61
N HIS A 318 11.01 19.93 -8.54
CA HIS A 318 10.18 19.88 -7.35
C HIS A 318 8.79 20.50 -7.59
N ASP A 319 7.85 20.26 -6.68
CA ASP A 319 6.45 20.71 -6.74
C ASP A 319 6.25 22.17 -7.16
N SER A 320 7.18 23.04 -6.75
CA SER A 320 7.30 24.38 -7.29
C SER A 320 8.77 24.78 -7.39
N CYS A 321 9.14 25.39 -8.50
CA CYS A 321 10.49 25.95 -8.67
C CYS A 321 10.51 27.12 -9.65
N VAL A 322 11.59 27.91 -9.57
CA VAL A 322 11.86 28.99 -10.51
C VAL A 322 13.01 28.58 -11.40
N ILE A 323 12.78 28.59 -12.71
CA ILE A 323 13.76 28.31 -13.75
C ILE A 323 14.26 29.66 -14.27
N GLY A 324 15.51 30.00 -13.97
CA GLY A 324 16.17 31.22 -14.41
C GLY A 324 17.03 31.02 -15.64
N PHE A 325 16.93 31.92 -16.62
CA PHE A 325 17.71 31.94 -17.85
C PHE A 325 18.60 33.19 -17.90
N GLY A 326 19.87 32.98 -18.25
CA GLY A 326 20.92 34.00 -18.28
C GLY A 326 21.79 34.00 -17.02
N GLU A 327 23.07 34.35 -17.20
CA GLU A 327 24.07 34.43 -16.14
C GLU A 327 23.70 35.48 -15.09
N ALA A 328 24.20 35.31 -13.85
CA ALA A 328 23.97 36.26 -12.77
C ALA A 328 24.42 37.70 -13.13
N ALA A 329 25.49 37.82 -13.92
CA ALA A 329 26.04 39.10 -14.39
C ALA A 329 25.07 39.91 -15.27
N LEU A 330 24.07 39.26 -15.88
CA LEU A 330 23.07 39.94 -16.74
C LEU A 330 22.00 40.71 -15.94
N GLY A 331 21.97 40.59 -14.61
CA GLY A 331 21.10 41.38 -13.75
C GLY A 331 19.63 41.37 -14.20
N ALA A 332 19.09 42.54 -14.54
CA ALA A 332 17.70 42.73 -14.96
C ALA A 332 17.34 42.10 -16.33
N SER A 333 18.33 41.72 -17.14
CA SER A 333 18.10 41.07 -18.44
C SER A 333 17.85 39.56 -18.34
N ARG A 334 17.95 38.98 -17.13
CA ARG A 334 17.57 37.59 -16.87
C ARG A 334 16.07 37.41 -17.02
N GLN A 335 15.67 36.23 -17.47
CA GLN A 335 14.27 35.84 -17.56
C GLN A 335 13.98 34.61 -16.72
N TRP A 336 12.71 34.46 -16.36
CA TRP A 336 12.27 33.43 -15.42
C TRP A 336 11.04 32.72 -15.95
N VAL A 337 10.98 31.42 -15.69
CA VAL A 337 9.79 30.59 -15.86
C VAL A 337 9.48 29.98 -14.50
N THR A 338 8.26 30.16 -14.01
CA THR A 338 7.81 29.47 -12.80
C THR A 338 7.20 28.13 -13.19
N PHE A 339 7.59 27.07 -12.48
CA PHE A 339 7.03 25.74 -12.62
C PHE A 339 6.18 25.39 -11.41
N PHE A 340 5.02 24.78 -11.65
CA PHE A 340 4.15 24.21 -10.63
C PHE A 340 3.67 22.82 -11.05
N SER A 341 3.76 21.83 -10.17
CA SER A 341 3.22 20.49 -10.37
C SER A 341 1.90 20.34 -9.60
N SER A 342 0.93 19.65 -10.20
CA SER A 342 -0.26 19.22 -9.47
C SER A 342 0.03 18.03 -8.54
N HIS A 343 -0.79 17.92 -7.48
CA HIS A 343 -0.78 16.82 -6.51
C HIS A 343 -2.07 16.00 -6.64
N PRO A 344 -2.17 15.12 -7.64
CA PRO A 344 -3.31 14.22 -7.78
C PRO A 344 -3.42 13.31 -6.56
N GLU A 345 -4.60 13.28 -5.94
CA GLU A 345 -4.89 12.34 -4.86
C GLU A 345 -5.14 10.94 -5.40
N VAL A 346 -4.85 9.93 -4.57
CA VAL A 346 -5.28 8.56 -4.83
C VAL A 346 -6.78 8.46 -4.57
N VAL A 347 -7.57 8.47 -5.65
CA VAL A 347 -9.01 8.27 -5.58
C VAL A 347 -9.31 6.77 -5.48
N LEU A 348 -9.97 6.40 -4.38
CA LEU A 348 -10.42 5.03 -4.09
C LEU A 348 -11.86 4.79 -4.53
#